data_AF-A0A520A6C7-F1
#
_entry.id   AF-A0A520A6C7-F1
#
_cell.length_a   1.000
_cell.length_b   1.000
_cell.length_c   1.000
_cell.angle_alpha   90.00
_cell.angle_beta   90.00
_cell.angle_gamma   90.00
#
_symmetry.space_group_name_H-M   'P 1'
#
loop_
_entity.id
_entity.type
_entity.pdbx_description
1 polymer ?
#
loop_
_entity_poly.entity_id
_entity_poly.type
_entity_poly.pdbx_seq_one_letter_code
_entity_poly.pdbx_strand_id
1 'polypeptide(L)'
;MSLIWMQGLVALALLSTGVVYGTDVFFALVARPALRRADEASLTLVLGHLHAVADARMPLLGATALVATAALAAGGWGTLPGQLALLASAGQLTQLIAYVRVAQPVNRAQTAAAQQGIIPPDARALQARWDSVIWL
;
A
#
# COMPACT_ATOMS: atom_id res chain seq x y z
N MET A 1 -14.00 16.03 20.88
CA MET A 1 -14.76 15.34 19.80
C MET A 1 -15.82 14.47 20.46
N SER A 2 -17.06 14.42 19.96
CA SER A 2 -18.09 13.56 20.58
C SER A 2 -17.82 12.08 20.31
N LEU A 3 -18.34 11.20 21.17
CA LEU A 3 -18.14 9.75 21.09
C LEU A 3 -18.52 9.16 19.73
N ILE A 4 -19.64 9.60 19.13
CA ILE A 4 -20.13 9.07 17.84
C ILE A 4 -19.15 9.36 16.69
N TRP A 5 -18.54 10.55 16.69
CA TRP A 5 -17.52 10.92 15.70
C TRP A 5 -16.23 10.11 15.88
N MET A 6 -15.82 9.87 17.12
CA MET A 6 -14.66 9.01 17.40
C MET A 6 -14.89 7.58 16.91
N GLN A 7 -16.05 6.99 17.17
CA GLN A 7 -16.39 5.65 16.70
C GLN A 7 -16.41 5.56 15.17
N GLY A 8 -17.00 6.54 14.50
CA GLY A 8 -16.99 6.63 13.04
C GLY A 8 -15.57 6.69 12.47
N LEU A 9 -14.69 7.51 13.05
CA LEU A 9 -13.29 7.59 12.64
C LEU A 9 -12.52 6.29 12.89
N VAL A 10 -12.76 5.62 14.02
CA VAL A 10 -12.16 4.30 14.30
C VAL A 10 -12.58 3.29 13.23
N ALA A 11 -13.86 3.24 12.87
CA ALA A 11 -14.35 2.33 11.84
C ALA A 11 -13.67 2.60 10.48
N LEU A 12 -13.59 3.87 10.07
CA LEU A 12 -12.90 4.26 8.83
C LEU A 12 -11.41 3.91 8.87
N ALA A 13 -10.73 4.24 9.96
CA ALA A 13 -9.32 3.95 10.13
C ALA A 13 -9.03 2.44 10.04
N LEU A 14 -9.81 1.61 10.74
CA LEU A 14 -9.62 0.17 10.76
C LEU A 14 -9.93 -0.47 9.40
N LEU A 15 -11.06 -0.13 8.77
CA LEU A 15 -11.46 -0.74 7.50
C LEU A 15 -10.51 -0.33 6.36
N SER A 16 -10.16 0.95 6.27
CA SER A 16 -9.26 1.42 5.22
C SER A 16 -7.82 0.93 5.42
N THR A 17 -7.30 0.97 6.65
CA THR A 17 -5.96 0.42 6.95
C THR A 17 -5.94 -1.08 6.72
N GLY A 18 -6.99 -1.81 7.12
CA GLY A 18 -7.09 -3.24 6.92
C GLY A 18 -7.02 -3.65 5.45
N VAL A 19 -7.62 -2.88 4.54
CA VAL A 19 -7.50 -3.15 3.10
C VAL A 19 -6.08 -2.89 2.59
N VAL A 20 -5.44 -1.77 2.97
CA VAL A 20 -4.07 -1.45 2.54
C VAL A 20 -3.09 -2.48 3.08
N TYR A 21 -3.02 -2.62 4.40
CA TYR A 21 -2.10 -3.53 5.07
C TYR A 21 -2.37 -5.00 4.69
N GLY A 22 -3.64 -5.40 4.58
CA GLY A 22 -4.00 -6.75 4.15
C GLY A 22 -3.56 -7.06 2.72
N THR A 23 -3.58 -6.07 1.82
CA THR A 23 -3.04 -6.22 0.47
C THR A 23 -1.54 -6.46 0.51
N ASP A 24 -0.80 -5.65 1.28
CA ASP A 24 0.66 -5.81 1.40
C ASP A 24 1.03 -7.17 2.00
N VAL A 25 0.34 -7.58 3.06
CA VAL A 25 0.52 -8.91 3.68
C VAL A 25 0.21 -10.03 2.70
N PHE A 26 -0.87 -9.93 1.92
CA PHE A 26 -1.17 -10.91 0.86
C PHE A 26 -0.05 -10.98 -0.17
N PHE A 27 0.45 -9.82 -0.61
CA PHE A 27 1.56 -9.78 -1.57
C PHE A 27 2.84 -10.37 -0.99
N ALA A 28 3.17 -10.04 0.25
CA ALA A 28 4.35 -10.52 0.93
C ALA A 28 4.35 -12.05 1.14
N LEU A 29 3.21 -12.59 1.58
CA LEU A 29 3.07 -14.00 1.98
C LEU A 29 2.69 -14.93 0.83
N VAL A 30 1.82 -14.49 -0.08
CA VAL A 30 1.19 -15.36 -1.09
C VAL A 30 1.65 -14.99 -2.48
N ALA A 31 1.49 -13.73 -2.89
CA ALA A 31 1.77 -13.35 -4.27
C ALA A 31 3.27 -13.48 -4.58
N ARG A 32 4.15 -12.95 -3.72
CA ARG A 32 5.59 -12.98 -3.91
C ARG A 32 6.15 -14.39 -4.18
N PRO A 33 5.90 -15.42 -3.35
CA PRO A 33 6.38 -16.77 -3.66
C PRO A 33 5.72 -17.35 -4.93
N ALA A 34 4.46 -17.03 -5.23
CA ALA A 34 3.83 -17.46 -6.48
C ALA A 34 4.50 -16.83 -7.71
N LEU A 35 4.76 -15.52 -7.67
CA LEU A 35 5.37 -14.75 -8.76
C LEU A 35 6.82 -15.12 -9.05
N ARG A 36 7.56 -15.63 -8.05
CA ARG A 36 8.88 -16.23 -8.26
C ARG A 36 8.86 -17.45 -9.17
N ARG A 37 7.70 -18.12 -9.32
CA ARG A 37 7.52 -19.31 -10.17
C ARG A 37 6.99 -18.96 -11.57
N ALA A 38 6.39 -17.78 -11.73
CA ALA A 38 5.93 -17.29 -13.01
C ALA A 38 7.12 -16.91 -13.90
N ASP A 39 7.01 -17.08 -15.22
CA ASP A 39 7.96 -16.54 -16.20
C ASP A 39 7.88 -14.99 -16.27
N GLU A 40 8.83 -14.36 -16.95
CA GLU A 40 8.95 -12.90 -17.01
C GLU A 40 7.82 -12.24 -17.81
N ALA A 41 7.28 -12.92 -18.83
CA ALA A 41 6.16 -12.40 -19.61
C ALA A 41 4.90 -12.37 -18.76
N SER A 42 4.59 -13.50 -18.10
CA SER A 42 3.46 -13.61 -17.17
C SER A 42 3.57 -12.61 -16.02
N LEU A 43 4.76 -12.47 -15.43
CA LEU A 43 5.01 -11.49 -14.37
C LEU A 43 4.72 -10.07 -14.86
N THR A 44 5.28 -9.68 -16.01
CA THR A 44 5.14 -8.32 -16.55
C THR A 44 3.68 -7.98 -16.84
N LEU A 45 2.97 -8.86 -17.52
CA LEU A 45 1.57 -8.64 -17.89
C LEU A 45 0.66 -8.58 -16.66
N VAL A 46 0.77 -9.55 -15.76
CA VAL A 46 -0.10 -9.61 -14.57
C VAL A 46 0.18 -8.45 -13.63
N LEU A 47 1.43 -8.18 -13.27
CA LEU A 47 1.76 -7.12 -12.32
C LEU A 47 1.55 -5.74 -12.93
N GLY A 48 1.91 -5.53 -14.19
CA GLY A 48 1.70 -4.26 -14.86
C GLY A 48 0.22 -3.85 -14.88
N HIS A 49 -0.69 -4.77 -15.23
CA HIS A 49 -2.12 -4.48 -15.19
C HIS A 49 -2.67 -4.37 -13.76
N LEU A 50 -2.22 -5.22 -12.84
CA LEU A 50 -2.62 -5.15 -11.45
C LEU A 50 -2.23 -3.80 -10.84
N HIS A 51 -1.00 -3.35 -11.06
CA HIS A 51 -0.51 -2.06 -10.59
C HIS A 51 -1.28 -0.89 -11.21
N ALA A 52 -1.61 -0.94 -12.50
CA ALA A 52 -2.44 0.10 -13.12
C ALA A 52 -3.80 0.26 -12.41
N VAL A 53 -4.43 -0.86 -12.02
CA VAL A 53 -5.71 -0.84 -11.29
C VAL A 53 -5.51 -0.42 -9.83
N ALA A 54 -4.49 -0.94 -9.16
CA ALA A 54 -4.21 -0.65 -7.76
C ALA A 54 -3.85 0.83 -7.56
N ASP A 55 -2.95 1.39 -8.39
CA ASP A 55 -2.54 2.80 -8.32
C ASP A 55 -3.72 3.76 -8.56
N ALA A 56 -4.75 3.33 -9.30
CA ALA A 56 -5.96 4.11 -9.51
C ALA A 56 -6.97 4.04 -8.34
N ARG A 57 -6.97 2.95 -7.56
CA ARG A 57 -8.02 2.67 -6.54
C ARG A 57 -7.54 2.81 -5.11
N MET A 58 -6.32 2.38 -4.82
CA MET A 58 -5.76 2.34 -3.46
C MET A 58 -5.48 3.71 -2.83
N PRO A 59 -5.15 4.80 -3.57
CA PRO A 59 -4.92 6.11 -2.96
C PRO A 59 -6.09 6.61 -2.12
N LEU A 60 -7.34 6.34 -2.53
CA LEU A 60 -8.52 6.72 -1.76
C LEU A 60 -8.55 6.03 -0.39
N LEU A 61 -8.25 4.72 -0.36
CA LEU A 61 -8.22 3.93 0.88
C LEU A 61 -7.07 4.37 1.78
N GLY A 62 -5.86 4.54 1.23
CA GLY A 62 -4.70 5.02 1.98
C GLY A 62 -4.90 6.41 2.57
N ALA A 63 -5.45 7.35 1.79
CA ALA A 63 -5.76 8.70 2.28
C ALA A 63 -6.84 8.67 3.36
N THR A 64 -7.89 7.87 3.19
CA THR A 64 -8.96 7.71 4.20
C THR A 64 -8.40 7.16 5.51
N ALA A 65 -7.56 6.13 5.43
CA ALA A 65 -6.88 5.54 6.58
C ALA A 65 -6.04 6.58 7.33
N LEU A 66 -5.17 7.30 6.62
CA LEU A 66 -4.27 8.29 7.21
C LEU A 66 -5.03 9.46 7.85
N VAL A 67 -6.01 10.03 7.14
CA VAL A 67 -6.79 11.17 7.65
C VAL A 67 -7.61 10.77 8.87
N ALA A 68 -8.27 9.61 8.84
CA ALA A 68 -9.07 9.15 9.97
C ALA A 68 -8.20 8.88 11.21
N THR A 69 -7.04 8.24 11.01
CA THR A 69 -6.10 7.91 12.09
C THR A 69 -5.46 9.18 12.67
N ALA A 70 -5.08 10.13 11.82
CA ALA A 70 -4.53 11.42 12.27
C ALA A 70 -5.57 12.26 13.02
N ALA A 71 -6.83 12.24 12.59
CA ALA A 71 -7.92 12.92 13.30
C ALA A 71 -8.15 12.33 14.70
N LEU A 72 -8.04 11.00 14.85
CA LEU A 72 -8.08 10.34 16.16
C LEU A 72 -6.89 10.75 17.04
N ALA A 73 -5.69 10.84 16.46
CA ALA A 73 -4.50 11.29 17.18
C ALA A 73 -4.67 12.73 17.72
N ALA A 74 -5.13 13.65 16.86
CA ALA A 74 -5.39 15.04 17.24
C ALA A 74 -6.51 15.16 18.28
N GLY A 75 -7.61 14.42 18.09
CA GLY A 75 -8.77 14.45 18.99
C GLY A 75 -8.51 13.81 20.37
N GLY A 76 -7.50 12.94 20.47
CA GLY A 76 -7.06 12.27 21.70
C GLY A 76 -5.76 12.81 22.27
N TRP A 77 -5.34 14.02 21.91
CA TRP A 77 -4.04 14.58 22.33
C TRP A 77 -3.82 14.50 23.84
N GLY A 78 -2.62 14.07 24.25
CA GLY A 78 -2.26 13.89 25.66
C GLY A 78 -2.81 12.62 26.32
N THR A 79 -3.57 11.80 25.60
CA THR A 79 -4.06 10.49 26.09
C THR A 79 -3.31 9.32 25.46
N LEU A 80 -3.28 8.17 26.12
CA LEU A 80 -2.69 6.95 25.57
C LEU A 80 -3.32 6.54 24.23
N PRO A 81 -4.67 6.50 24.05
CA PRO A 81 -5.26 6.21 22.74
C PRO A 81 -4.83 7.19 21.63
N GLY A 82 -4.72 8.49 21.94
CA GLY A 82 -4.24 9.48 20.98
C GLY A 82 -2.78 9.27 20.58
N GLN A 83 -1.91 8.90 21.53
CA GLN A 83 -0.52 8.54 21.27
C GLN A 83 -0.40 7.28 20.39
N LEU A 84 -1.23 6.26 20.63
CA LEU A 84 -1.26 5.05 19.78
C LEU A 84 -1.75 5.37 18.36
N ALA A 85 -2.76 6.23 18.21
CA ALA A 85 -3.21 6.70 16.90
C ALA A 85 -2.13 7.51 16.17
N LEU A 86 -1.36 8.32 16.90
CA LEU A 86 -0.21 9.04 16.34
C LEU A 86 0.87 8.07 15.82
N LEU A 87 1.20 7.05 16.61
CA LEU A 87 2.14 6.00 16.20
C LEU A 87 1.65 5.25 14.95
N ALA A 88 0.37 4.87 14.91
CA ALA A 88 -0.23 4.24 13.74
C ALA A 88 -0.17 5.15 12.50
N SER A 89 -0.42 6.45 12.67
CA SER A 89 -0.29 7.45 11.59
C SER A 89 1.13 7.55 11.07
N ALA A 90 2.14 7.48 11.96
CA ALA A 90 3.54 7.47 11.57
C ALA A 90 3.90 6.19 10.76
N GLY A 91 3.33 5.05 11.13
CA GLY A 91 3.42 3.81 10.34
C GLY A 91 2.85 3.96 8.93
N GLN A 92 1.62 4.47 8.82
CA GLN A 92 0.96 4.74 7.53
C GLN A 92 1.78 5.71 6.66
N LEU A 93 2.37 6.75 7.26
CA LEU A 93 3.25 7.68 6.55
C LEU A 93 4.53 7.00 6.05
N THR A 94 5.12 6.12 6.86
CA THR A 94 6.30 5.33 6.46
C THR A 94 5.97 4.49 5.23
N GLN A 95 4.82 3.83 5.23
CA GLN A 95 4.34 3.02 4.12
C GLN A 95 4.07 3.87 2.87
N LEU A 96 3.45 5.04 3.02
CA LEU A 96 3.23 5.98 1.93
C LEU A 96 4.55 6.47 1.32
N ILE A 97 5.56 6.77 2.15
CA ILE A 97 6.89 7.15 1.68
C ILE A 97 7.54 6.01 0.91
N ALA A 98 7.48 4.78 1.42
CA ALA A 98 7.98 3.60 0.71
C ALA A 98 7.29 3.41 -0.65
N TYR A 99 5.97 3.61 -0.70
CA TYR A 99 5.21 3.58 -1.94
C TYR A 99 5.71 4.64 -2.94
N VAL A 100 5.71 5.92 -2.56
CA VAL A 100 6.08 7.02 -3.49
C VAL A 100 7.54 6.89 -3.97
N ARG A 101 8.45 6.43 -3.11
CA ARG A 101 9.89 6.41 -3.39
C ARG A 101 10.35 5.13 -4.09
N VAL A 102 9.67 4.00 -3.87
CA VAL A 102 10.10 2.69 -4.36
C VAL A 102 9.04 2.02 -5.21
N ALA A 103 7.84 1.77 -4.66
CA ALA A 103 6.84 0.96 -5.35
C ALA A 103 6.25 1.68 -6.57
N GLN A 104 5.81 2.94 -6.43
CA GLN A 104 5.15 3.69 -7.51
C GLN A 104 6.04 3.83 -8.77
N PRO A 105 7.36 4.15 -8.68
CA PRO A 105 8.22 4.12 -9.86
C PRO A 105 8.28 2.75 -10.55
N VAL A 106 8.30 1.65 -9.78
CA VAL A 106 8.30 0.29 -10.34
C VAL A 106 6.94 -0.02 -10.98
N ASN A 107 5.84 0.30 -10.30
CA ASN A 107 4.47 0.13 -10.78
C ASN A 107 4.30 0.81 -12.14
N ARG A 108 4.80 2.04 -12.31
CA ARG A 108 4.74 2.78 -13.57
C ARG A 108 5.55 2.10 -14.68
N ALA A 109 6.75 1.63 -14.38
CA ALA A 109 7.59 0.93 -15.35
C ALA A 109 6.94 -0.39 -15.82
N GLN A 110 6.44 -1.20 -14.89
CA GLN A 110 5.74 -2.45 -15.20
C GLN A 110 4.41 -2.21 -15.94
N THR A 111 3.66 -1.17 -15.55
CA THR A 111 2.42 -0.76 -16.23
C THR A 111 2.70 -0.38 -17.68
N ALA A 112 3.70 0.47 -17.91
CA ALA A 112 4.07 0.89 -19.26
C ALA A 112 4.51 -0.30 -20.13
N ALA A 113 5.33 -1.20 -19.56
CA ALA A 113 5.77 -2.41 -20.25
C ALA A 113 4.60 -3.32 -20.65
N ALA A 114 3.66 -3.57 -19.73
CA ALA A 114 2.46 -4.37 -20.00
C ALA A 114 1.58 -3.73 -21.08
N GLN A 115 1.36 -2.41 -21.03
CA GLN A 115 0.57 -1.68 -22.03
C GLN A 115 1.20 -1.72 -23.43
N GLN A 116 2.52 -1.77 -23.51
CA GLN A 116 3.27 -1.84 -24.77
C GLN A 116 3.50 -3.29 -25.25
N GLY A 117 3.13 -4.29 -24.44
CA GLY A 117 3.36 -5.70 -24.75
C GLY A 117 4.85 -6.08 -24.77
N ILE A 118 5.70 -5.34 -24.06
CA ILE A 118 7.15 -5.60 -23.99
C ILE A 118 7.50 -6.28 -22.67
N ILE A 119 8.54 -7.11 -22.69
CA ILE A 119 9.13 -7.70 -21.49
C ILE A 119 10.41 -6.91 -21.19
N PRO A 120 10.47 -6.17 -20.07
CA PRO A 120 11.69 -5.45 -19.71
C PRO A 120 12.86 -6.42 -19.52
N PRO A 121 14.07 -6.10 -20.00
CA PRO A 121 15.25 -6.95 -19.79
C PRO A 121 15.61 -7.09 -18.31
N ASP A 122 15.09 -6.21 -17.46
CA ASP A 122 15.29 -6.15 -16.02
C ASP A 122 14.01 -6.48 -15.23
N ALA A 123 13.05 -7.21 -15.82
CA ALA A 123 11.76 -7.53 -15.19
C ALA A 123 11.89 -8.10 -13.77
N ARG A 124 12.88 -8.97 -13.54
CA ARG A 124 13.16 -9.53 -12.20
C ARG A 124 13.76 -8.53 -11.23
N ALA A 125 14.60 -7.62 -11.72
CA ALA A 125 15.17 -6.57 -10.89
C ALA A 125 14.10 -5.56 -10.47
N LEU A 126 13.18 -5.21 -11.37
CA LEU A 126 11.99 -4.41 -11.06
C LEU A 126 11.16 -5.07 -9.95
N GLN A 127 10.82 -6.35 -10.10
CA GLN A 127 10.07 -7.07 -9.07
C GLN A 127 10.83 -7.15 -7.74
N ALA A 128 12.13 -7.44 -7.77
CA ALA A 128 12.94 -7.53 -6.55
C ALA A 128 13.00 -6.18 -5.80
N ARG A 129 13.03 -5.07 -6.54
CA ARG A 129 12.96 -3.72 -5.96
C ARG A 129 11.61 -3.46 -5.30
N TRP A 130 10.51 -3.84 -5.95
CA TRP A 130 9.17 -3.73 -5.37
C TRP A 130 9.02 -4.57 -4.10
N ASP A 131 9.47 -5.83 -4.17
CA ASP A 131 9.47 -6.78 -3.05
C ASP A 131 10.32 -6.32 -1.84
N SER A 132 11.24 -5.38 -2.02
CA SER A 132 12.15 -4.94 -0.95
C SER A 132 11.45 -4.11 0.13
N VAL A 133 10.30 -3.53 -0.19
CA VAL A 133 9.53 -2.66 0.71
C VAL A 133 8.23 -3.28 1.21
N ILE A 134 7.86 -4.48 0.73
CA ILE A 134 6.53 -5.08 1.00
C ILE A 134 6.30 -5.52 2.45
N TRP A 135 7.36 -5.53 3.27
CA TRP A 135 7.30 -5.87 4.69
C TRP A 135 7.31 -4.65 5.62
N LEU A 136 7.40 -3.44 5.06
CA LEU A 136 7.28 -2.18 5.80
C LEU A 136 5.82 -1.91 6.15
#